data_AF-A0A6I5HGA9-F1
#
_entry.id   AF-A0A6I5HGA9-F1
#
_cell.length_a   1.000
_cell.length_b   1.000
_cell.length_c   1.000
_cell.angle_alpha   90.00
_cell.angle_beta   90.00
_cell.angle_gamma   90.00
#
_symmetry.space_group_name_H-M   'P 1'
#
loop_
_entity.id
_entity.type
_entity.pdbx_description
1 polymer ?
#
loop_
_entity_poly.entity_id
_entity_poly.type
_entity_poly.pdbx_seq_one_letter_code
_entity_poly.pdbx_strand_id
1 'polypeptide(L)' 'EVPCRVDGAGIHRLPTPALPDHARGLVVNAKYVEQRTIDAAVNHSRTAALLALSHHPLVDSVHVAEQLLDDFADA' A
#
# COMPACT_ATOMS: atom_id res chain seq x y z
N GLU A 1 -0.19 2.76 11.15
CA GLU A 1 -0.91 2.46 12.41
C GLU A 1 -0.36 3.33 13.52
N VAL A 2 -1.13 3.59 14.59
CA VAL A 2 -0.70 4.41 15.74
C VAL A 2 -1.39 3.92 17.03
N PRO A 3 -0.79 4.09 18.21
CA PRO A 3 -1.45 3.78 19.48
C PRO A 3 -2.64 4.72 19.73
N CYS A 4 -3.73 4.14 20.22
CA CYS A 4 -4.97 4.87 20.51
C CYS A 4 -5.54 4.43 21.87
N ARG A 5 -6.17 5.38 22.57
CA ARG A 5 -7.12 5.07 23.65
C ARG A 5 -8.51 4.96 23.05
N VAL A 6 -9.28 3.97 23.47
CA VAL A 6 -10.66 3.76 23.05
C VAL A 6 -11.56 3.87 24.28
N ASP A 7 -12.60 4.70 24.19
CA ASP A 7 -13.61 4.86 25.23
C ASP A 7 -15.01 5.03 24.62
N GLY A 8 -16.03 5.29 25.45
CA GLY A 8 -17.41 5.48 25.00
C GLY A 8 -17.63 6.65 24.05
N ALA A 9 -16.67 7.58 23.94
CA ALA A 9 -16.71 8.70 23.00
C ALA A 9 -15.95 8.42 21.68
N GLY A 10 -15.24 7.28 21.56
CA GLY A 10 -14.62 6.84 20.33
C GLY A 10 -13.12 6.57 20.43
N ILE A 11 -12.40 6.79 19.32
CA ILE A 11 -10.97 6.49 19.16
C ILE A 11 -10.15 7.77 19.30
N HIS A 12 -9.25 7.80 20.29
CA HIS A 12 -8.39 8.94 20.60
C HIS A 12 -6.93 8.57 20.35
N ARG A 13 -6.31 9.18 19.32
CA ARG A 13 -4.89 8.94 19.02
C ARG A 13 -4.02 9.44 20.17
N LEU A 14 -3.03 8.64 20.56
CA LEU A 14 -2.04 9.04 21.54
C LEU A 14 -0.88 9.80 20.85
N PRO A 15 -0.26 10.78 21.50
CA PRO A 15 0.93 11.46 20.97
C PRO A 15 2.02 10.44 20.65
N THR A 16 2.56 10.51 19.43
CA THR A 16 3.60 9.61 18.93
C THR A 16 4.69 10.45 18.28
N PRO A 17 5.99 10.15 18.46
CA PRO A 17 7.05 10.85 17.74
C PRO A 17 6.92 10.66 16.23
N ALA A 18 7.48 11.61 15.46
CA ALA A 18 7.55 11.48 14.02
C ALA A 18 8.37 10.24 13.62
N LEU A 19 8.06 9.66 12.46
CA LEU A 19 8.85 8.56 11.90
C LEU A 19 10.29 9.04 11.62
N PRO A 20 11.32 8.26 12.01
CA PRO A 20 12.68 8.47 11.57
C PRO A 20 12.78 8.49 10.03
N ASP A 21 13.75 9.23 9.50
CA ASP A 21 13.87 9.45 8.04
C ASP A 21 13.92 8.15 7.22
N HIS A 22 14.67 7.15 7.69
CA HIS A 22 14.79 5.85 7.02
C HIS A 22 13.44 5.10 6.96
N ALA A 23 12.62 5.22 8.00
CA ALA A 23 11.32 4.55 8.08
C ALA A 23 10.25 5.28 7.25
N ARG A 24 10.36 6.61 7.14
CA ARG A 24 9.41 7.43 6.37
C ARG A 24 9.34 7.00 4.91
N GLY A 25 10.48 6.74 4.27
CA GLY A 25 10.53 6.27 2.88
C GLY A 25 9.78 4.96 2.67
N LEU A 26 9.98 3.99 3.57
CA LEU A 26 9.30 2.70 3.52
C LEU A 26 7.78 2.83 3.66
N VAL A 27 7.31 3.60 4.65
CA VAL A 27 5.87 3.80 4.90
C VAL A 27 5.20 4.53 3.75
N VAL A 28 5.87 5.53 3.15
CA VAL A 28 5.34 6.23 1.97
C VAL A 28 5.19 5.29 0.79
N ASN A 29 6.20 4.45 0.50
CA ASN A 29 6.12 3.50 -0.60
C ASN A 29 5.02 2.43 -0.36
N ALA A 30 4.96 1.88 0.85
CA ALA A 30 3.90 0.93 1.24
C ALA A 30 2.51 1.55 1.07
N LYS A 31 2.32 2.80 1.50
CA LYS A 31 1.04 3.50 1.35
C LYS A 31 0.67 3.74 -0.11
N TYR A 32 1.64 4.05 -0.96
CA TYR A 32 1.41 4.20 -2.40
C TYR A 32 0.90 2.88 -3.02
N VAL A 33 1.56 1.77 -2.71
CA VAL A 33 1.18 0.43 -3.17
C VAL A 33 -0.25 0.10 -2.74
N GLU A 34 -0.59 0.27 -1.46
CA GLU A 34 -1.95 0.04 -0.95
C GLU A 34 -3.00 0.89 -1.67
N GLN A 35 -2.71 2.17 -1.90
CA GLN A 35 -3.63 3.07 -2.60
C GLN A 35 -3.85 2.64 -4.05
N ARG A 36 -2.79 2.21 -4.75
CA ARG A 36 -2.89 1.69 -6.12
C ARG A 36 -3.64 0.36 -6.17
N THR A 37 -3.47 -0.52 -5.19
CA THR A 37 -4.25 -1.76 -5.07
C THR A 37 -5.73 -1.48 -4.86
N ILE A 38 -6.07 -0.54 -3.96
CA ILE A 38 -7.47 -0.14 -3.74
C ILE A 38 -8.06 0.47 -5.00
N ASP A 39 -7.33 1.37 -5.67
CA ASP A 39 -7.76 2.01 -6.91
C ASP A 39 -7.99 0.98 -8.03
N ALA A 40 -7.12 0.00 -8.16
CA ALA A 40 -7.27 -1.12 -9.08
C ALA A 40 -8.57 -1.89 -8.83
N ALA A 41 -8.86 -2.23 -7.58
CA ALA A 41 -10.03 -3.01 -7.20
C ALA A 41 -11.33 -2.22 -7.35
N VAL A 42 -11.35 -0.96 -6.92
CA VAL A 42 -12.55 -0.10 -6.94
C VAL A 42 -12.90 0.34 -8.35
N ASN A 43 -11.89 0.68 -9.17
CA ASN A 43 -12.10 1.25 -10.50
C ASN A 43 -11.82 0.26 -11.64
N HIS A 44 -11.59 -1.02 -11.34
CA HIS A 44 -11.20 -2.04 -12.33
C HIS A 44 -10.02 -1.61 -13.20
N SER A 45 -9.05 -0.90 -12.61
CA SER A 45 -7.96 -0.24 -13.33
C SER A 45 -6.74 -1.15 -13.41
N ARG A 46 -6.51 -1.74 -14.60
CA ARG A 46 -5.31 -2.55 -14.86
C ARG A 46 -4.02 -1.74 -14.67
N THR A 47 -4.03 -0.46 -15.05
CA THR A 47 -2.87 0.43 -14.85
C THR A 47 -2.57 0.63 -13.36
N ALA A 48 -3.59 0.81 -12.52
CA ALA A 48 -3.38 0.93 -11.08
C ALA A 48 -2.86 -0.37 -10.47
N ALA A 49 -3.34 -1.54 -10.94
CA ALA A 49 -2.84 -2.83 -10.51
C ALA A 49 -1.35 -3.00 -10.85
N LEU A 50 -0.96 -2.64 -12.07
CA LEU A 50 0.43 -2.71 -12.51
C LEU A 50 1.33 -1.79 -11.68
N LEU A 51 0.88 -0.56 -11.36
CA LEU A 51 1.61 0.35 -10.49
C LEU A 51 1.75 -0.22 -9.07
N ALA A 52 0.70 -0.83 -8.51
CA ALA A 52 0.78 -1.46 -7.19
C ALA A 52 1.85 -2.55 -7.15
N LEU A 53 1.84 -3.46 -8.13
CA LEU A 53 2.79 -4.56 -8.22
C LEU A 53 4.20 -4.05 -8.49
N SER A 54 4.39 -3.14 -9.44
CA SER A 54 5.70 -2.61 -9.82
C SER A 54 6.41 -1.84 -8.70
N HIS A 55 5.65 -1.23 -7.78
CA HIS A 55 6.19 -0.50 -6.64
C HIS A 55 6.25 -1.34 -5.35
N HIS A 56 5.75 -2.57 -5.37
CA HIS A 56 5.78 -3.45 -4.21
C HIS A 56 7.23 -3.90 -3.94
N PRO A 57 7.77 -3.74 -2.71
CA PRO A 57 9.18 -4.02 -2.41
C PRO A 57 9.61 -5.49 -2.52
N LEU A 58 8.67 -6.39 -2.84
CA LEU A 58 8.92 -7.82 -3.03
C LEU A 58 8.78 -8.24 -4.51
N VAL A 59 8.51 -7.29 -5.41
CA VAL A 59 8.43 -7.53 -6.85
C VAL A 59 9.68 -6.94 -7.47
N ASP A 60 10.46 -7.81 -8.12
CA ASP A 60 11.83 -7.52 -8.55
C ASP A 60 11.91 -6.48 -9.68
N SER A 61 10.94 -6.49 -10.60
CA SER A 61 10.93 -5.59 -11.75
C SER A 61 9.52 -5.38 -12.29
N VAL A 62 9.37 -4.36 -13.15
CA VAL A 62 8.12 -4.11 -13.89
C VAL A 62 7.75 -5.31 -14.77
N HIS A 63 8.75 -5.99 -15.36
CA HIS A 63 8.49 -7.18 -16.17
C HIS A 63 7.85 -8.30 -15.36
N VAL A 64 8.37 -8.57 -14.15
CA VAL A 64 7.77 -9.54 -13.23
C VAL A 64 6.38 -9.07 -12.78
N ALA A 65 6.18 -7.77 -12.57
CA ALA A 65 4.88 -7.20 -12.21
C ALA A 65 3.82 -7.41 -13.30
N GLU A 66 4.19 -7.28 -14.58
CA GLU A 66 3.30 -7.54 -15.71
C GLU A 66 2.87 -9.01 -15.74
N GLN A 67 3.84 -9.93 -15.62
CA GLN A 67 3.58 -11.36 -15.60
C GLN A 67 2.66 -11.76 -14.44
N LEU A 68 2.95 -11.28 -13.22
CA LEU A 68 2.10 -11.53 -12.05
C LEU A 68 0.67 -11.01 -12.24
N LEU A 69 0.52 -9.85 -12.88
CA LEU A 69 -0.79 -9.27 -13.11
C LEU A 69 -1.61 -10.07 -14.12
N ASP A 70 -0.98 -10.57 -15.19
CA ASP A 70 -1.63 -11.45 -16.15
C ASP A 70 -2.04 -12.77 -15.47
N ASP A 71 -1.15 -13.39 -14.70
CA ASP A 71 -1.44 -14.62 -13.94
C ASP A 71 -2.60 -14.45 -12.96
N PHE A 72 -2.70 -13.31 -12.27
CA PHE A 72 -3.82 -13.01 -11.35
C PHE A 72 -5.13 -12.70 -12.07
N ALA A 73 -5.09 -12.18 -13.30
CA ALA A 73 -6.29 -11.86 -14.06
C ALA A 73 -6.92 -13.09 -14.73
N ASP A 74 -6.10 -14.10 -15.01
CA ASP A 74 -6.50 -15.36 -15.63
C ASP A 74 -6.99 -16.43 -14.62
N ALA A 75 -6.78 -16.20 -13.32
CA ALA A 75 -7.17 -17.08 -12.21
C ALA A 75 -8.63 -16.85 -11.73
#